data_AF-E3RV96-F1
#
_entry.id   AF-E3RV96-F1
#
_cell.length_a   1.000
_cell.length_b   1.000
_cell.length_c   1.000
_cell.angle_alpha   90.00
_cell.angle_beta   90.00
_cell.angle_gamma   90.00
#
_symmetry.space_group_name_H-M   'P 1'
#
loop_
_entity.id
_entity.type
_entity.pdbx_description
1 polymer ?
#
loop_
_entity_poly.entity_id
_entity_poly.type
_entity_poly.pdbx_seq_one_letter_code
_entity_poly.pdbx_strand_id
1 'polypeptide(L)'
;MPSKTTSRPPKRLAIFCDGTWVGRETKVDDAPPSNIRQLANMVGQVHYTNETTAAAVHPIVPHAHTNSSNITAGYQEGVGLNKNFLQYIWDGATASSISEECISVYKYIVENFTSEHEIWLFGFSRGAFTVRCVAGMINNCGIIKQRKEYTDADLYRLCFEVFRTYRSNLPSDAPGSDECQRWKGLDDKVWQVKRPIRFMGVIDTVGALGIPRLNAGIGFDWSPFEFFDQSMSAVVQHVWHAPSLHDRLWIFQPCLVLPDAADEAEDGRTVVRQTWFPGTHYDVGRMTFRFVRQNPVNWIEEALGWLPDLLSRTIYPNQVLSDAVLRWLVQGVREVDSGSETMIMPQAEEHVQRLSEGLVKVASRAHAEEMEESHYTGSGDIYGDVLAYAPGGVVFSAVKKTSRTITSALNNFLPSLGIGDNIQQLLGIKTLVSILTATNDRRIPGTEADIYPYMEEERVLIDGVETVVPSIETLGRMNQETRGRPRYPSKTVEAFRLWKGVFGKEENGQADTSKHGRVNGKIDEKTDGVNGTNRV
;
A
#
# COMPACT_ATOMS: atom_id res chain seq x y z
N MET A 1 36.49 -15.02 -8.91
CA MET A 1 36.36 -13.58 -8.59
C MET A 1 35.52 -12.92 -9.68
N PRO A 2 34.32 -12.39 -9.41
CA PRO A 2 33.61 -11.60 -10.40
C PRO A 2 34.30 -10.24 -10.56
N SER A 3 34.43 -9.80 -11.82
CA SER A 3 35.04 -8.55 -12.26
C SER A 3 34.43 -7.32 -11.57
N LYS A 4 35.29 -6.40 -11.12
CA LYS A 4 34.99 -5.19 -10.34
C LYS A 4 34.39 -4.03 -11.16
N THR A 5 33.83 -4.27 -12.33
CA THR A 5 33.18 -3.23 -13.15
C THR A 5 32.08 -3.82 -14.05
N THR A 6 30.94 -4.21 -13.49
CA THR A 6 29.72 -4.28 -14.31
C THR A 6 29.11 -2.89 -14.32
N SER A 7 29.27 -2.16 -15.42
CA SER A 7 28.57 -0.91 -15.67
C SER A 7 27.08 -1.09 -15.43
N ARG A 8 26.44 -0.10 -14.81
CA ARG A 8 24.98 -0.10 -14.58
C ARG A 8 24.26 -0.37 -15.90
N PRO A 9 23.26 -1.28 -15.95
CA PRO A 9 22.52 -1.56 -17.18
C PRO A 9 21.96 -0.26 -17.79
N PRO A 10 22.01 -0.07 -19.12
CA PRO A 10 21.60 1.19 -19.75
C PRO A 10 20.08 1.37 -19.87
N LYS A 11 19.28 0.30 -19.75
CA LYS A 11 17.82 0.33 -19.92
C LYS A 11 17.07 0.19 -18.60
N ARG A 12 15.86 0.72 -18.54
CA ARG A 12 14.97 0.71 -17.36
C ARG A 12 13.67 0.00 -17.73
N LEU A 13 13.27 -0.98 -16.90
CA LEU A 13 11.96 -1.61 -16.99
C LEU A 13 11.16 -1.28 -15.74
N ALA A 14 10.14 -0.44 -15.84
CA ALA A 14 9.36 0.02 -14.69
C ALA A 14 7.94 -0.54 -14.69
N ILE A 15 7.47 -1.04 -13.54
CA ILE A 15 6.10 -1.52 -13.40
C ILE A 15 5.44 -0.85 -12.20
N PHE A 16 4.24 -0.31 -12.42
CA PHE A 16 3.43 0.39 -11.44
C PHE A 16 2.12 -0.38 -11.22
N CYS A 17 1.95 -1.00 -10.04
CA CYS A 17 0.76 -1.76 -9.68
C CYS A 17 -0.08 -1.01 -8.65
N ASP A 18 -1.27 -0.54 -9.03
CA ASP A 18 -2.10 0.23 -8.12
C ASP A 18 -2.83 -0.65 -7.08
N GLY A 19 -3.39 0.01 -6.07
CA GLY A 19 -4.16 -0.64 -5.02
C GLY A 19 -5.54 -1.06 -5.47
N THR A 20 -6.11 -1.97 -4.69
CA THR A 20 -7.49 -2.43 -4.83
C THR A 20 -8.45 -1.26 -5.01
N TRP A 21 -9.34 -1.37 -6.00
CA TRP A 21 -10.35 -0.38 -6.36
C TRP A 21 -9.80 0.94 -6.91
N VAL A 22 -8.58 0.93 -7.44
CA VAL A 22 -8.00 2.09 -8.15
C VAL A 22 -7.82 1.77 -9.63
N GLY A 23 -8.53 2.52 -10.48
CA GLY A 23 -8.41 2.47 -11.94
C GLY A 23 -9.57 3.18 -12.62
N ARG A 24 -9.65 3.06 -13.94
CA ARG A 24 -10.59 3.83 -14.76
C ARG A 24 -12.06 3.57 -14.44
N GLU A 25 -12.43 2.34 -14.07
CA GLU A 25 -13.82 1.96 -13.76
C GLU A 25 -14.32 2.49 -12.42
N THR A 26 -13.39 2.79 -11.51
CA THR A 26 -13.67 3.26 -10.14
C THR A 26 -13.27 4.72 -9.96
N LYS A 27 -12.85 5.37 -11.05
CA LYS A 27 -12.46 6.78 -11.05
C LYS A 27 -13.64 7.62 -10.58
N VAL A 28 -13.36 8.49 -9.62
CA VAL A 28 -14.26 9.57 -9.22
C VAL A 28 -13.86 10.81 -9.99
N ASP A 29 -14.85 11.49 -10.58
CA ASP A 29 -14.60 12.75 -11.30
C ASP A 29 -13.95 13.78 -10.35
N ASP A 30 -13.00 14.55 -10.89
CA ASP A 30 -12.18 15.54 -10.17
C ASP A 30 -11.32 15.01 -9.01
N ALA A 31 -11.34 13.71 -8.74
CA ALA A 31 -10.46 13.11 -7.74
C ALA A 31 -9.01 13.06 -8.23
N PRO A 32 -8.03 13.35 -7.35
CA PRO A 32 -6.63 13.23 -7.71
C PRO A 32 -6.28 11.74 -7.96
N PRO A 33 -5.35 11.46 -8.90
CA PRO A 33 -4.85 10.11 -9.12
C PRO A 33 -4.13 9.58 -7.87
N SER A 34 -4.11 8.26 -7.67
CA SER A 34 -3.35 7.62 -6.59
C SER A 34 -1.85 7.99 -6.63
N ASN A 35 -1.13 7.76 -5.53
CA ASN A 35 0.31 8.00 -5.51
C ASN A 35 1.06 7.10 -6.52
N ILE A 36 0.63 5.85 -6.75
CA ILE A 36 1.22 4.98 -7.77
C ILE A 36 0.92 5.50 -9.18
N ARG A 37 -0.30 5.94 -9.45
CA ARG A 37 -0.65 6.53 -10.74
C ARG A 37 0.10 7.84 -10.99
N GLN A 38 0.34 8.64 -9.96
CA GLN A 38 1.18 9.83 -10.06
C GLN A 38 2.62 9.49 -10.42
N LEU A 39 3.23 8.48 -9.78
CA LEU A 39 4.57 8.01 -10.14
C LEU A 39 4.61 7.50 -11.59
N ALA A 40 3.60 6.76 -12.04
CA ALA A 40 3.47 6.33 -13.43
C ALA A 40 3.39 7.53 -14.40
N ASN A 41 2.60 8.56 -14.05
CA ASN A 41 2.49 9.79 -14.84
C ASN A 41 3.79 10.62 -14.86
N MET A 42 4.69 10.48 -13.88
CA MET A 42 6.02 11.11 -13.90
C MET A 42 6.96 10.43 -14.90
N VAL A 43 6.73 9.15 -15.23
CA VAL A 43 7.49 8.42 -16.26
C VAL A 43 6.94 8.69 -17.65
N GLY A 44 5.61 8.68 -17.81
CA GLY A 44 5.00 8.83 -19.12
C GLY A 44 3.48 8.72 -19.13
N GLN A 45 2.91 8.63 -20.32
CA GLN A 45 1.46 8.49 -20.52
C GLN A 45 1.07 7.02 -20.62
N VAL A 46 0.16 6.56 -19.76
CA VAL A 46 -0.40 5.21 -19.84
C VAL A 46 -1.28 5.08 -21.08
N HIS A 47 -0.94 4.11 -21.93
CA HIS A 47 -1.68 3.75 -23.13
C HIS A 47 -2.50 2.48 -22.86
N TYR A 48 -3.80 2.67 -22.68
CA TYR A 48 -4.70 1.58 -22.33
C TYR A 48 -4.94 0.66 -23.52
N THR A 49 -4.64 -0.62 -23.32
CA THR A 49 -4.95 -1.69 -24.29
C THR A 49 -6.44 -2.00 -24.27
N ASN A 50 -6.94 -2.60 -25.36
CA ASN A 50 -8.31 -3.13 -25.44
C ASN A 50 -8.50 -4.44 -24.65
N GLU A 51 -7.50 -4.85 -23.86
CA GLU A 51 -7.60 -6.02 -23.00
C GLU A 51 -8.65 -5.76 -21.94
N THR A 52 -9.62 -6.68 -21.88
CA THR A 52 -10.72 -6.64 -20.92
C THR A 52 -10.39 -7.41 -19.66
N THR A 53 -9.19 -7.98 -19.53
CA THR A 53 -8.73 -8.66 -18.31
C THR A 53 -8.38 -7.64 -17.23
N ALA A 54 -9.00 -7.76 -16.05
CA ALA A 54 -8.75 -6.86 -14.91
C ALA A 54 -7.28 -6.77 -14.48
N ALA A 55 -6.47 -7.78 -14.81
CA ALA A 55 -5.06 -7.88 -14.44
C ALA A 55 -4.09 -7.36 -15.51
N ALA A 56 -4.57 -6.80 -16.62
CA ALA A 56 -3.74 -6.34 -17.73
C ALA A 56 -2.69 -5.30 -17.28
N VAL A 57 -1.48 -5.40 -17.85
CA VAL A 57 -0.43 -4.40 -17.68
C VAL A 57 -0.42 -3.51 -18.92
N HIS A 58 -0.85 -2.27 -18.76
CA HIS A 58 -0.95 -1.31 -19.85
C HIS A 58 0.40 -0.62 -20.08
N PRO A 59 0.92 -0.57 -21.31
CA PRO A 59 2.19 0.09 -21.59
C PRO A 59 2.11 1.60 -21.29
N ILE A 60 3.20 2.15 -20.80
CA ILE A 60 3.42 3.58 -20.60
C ILE A 60 4.35 4.05 -21.71
N VAL A 61 3.92 5.07 -22.44
CA VAL A 61 4.77 5.79 -23.39
C VAL A 61 5.58 6.82 -22.60
N PRO A 62 6.91 6.64 -22.46
CA PRO A 62 7.72 7.56 -21.66
C PRO A 62 7.68 8.99 -22.22
N HIS A 63 7.80 9.98 -21.34
CA HIS A 63 7.92 11.38 -21.76
C HIS A 63 9.15 11.56 -22.65
N ALA A 64 9.07 12.47 -23.63
CA ALA A 64 10.17 12.72 -24.54
C ALA A 64 11.34 13.40 -23.82
N HIS A 65 12.46 12.69 -23.68
CA HIS A 65 13.72 13.23 -23.15
C HIS A 65 14.91 12.41 -23.67
N THR A 66 16.12 12.85 -23.36
CA THR A 66 17.35 12.11 -23.66
C THR A 66 17.26 10.71 -23.06
N ASN A 67 17.39 9.67 -23.89
CA ASN A 67 17.30 8.25 -23.51
C ASN A 67 15.90 7.71 -23.15
N SER A 68 14.80 8.40 -23.47
CA SER A 68 13.45 7.84 -23.24
C SER A 68 13.20 6.52 -23.98
N SER A 69 13.89 6.25 -25.09
CA SER A 69 13.86 4.97 -25.82
C SER A 69 14.46 3.79 -25.05
N ASN A 70 15.23 4.06 -23.99
CA ASN A 70 15.80 3.05 -23.09
C ASN A 70 14.90 2.78 -21.88
N ILE A 71 13.69 3.38 -21.84
CA ILE A 71 12.71 3.17 -20.79
C ILE A 71 11.56 2.36 -21.38
N THR A 72 11.28 1.23 -20.76
CA THR A 72 10.05 0.47 -20.96
C THR A 72 9.28 0.52 -19.65
N ALA A 73 7.99 0.83 -19.70
CA ALA A 73 7.21 0.95 -18.48
C ALA A 73 5.78 0.46 -18.68
N GLY A 74 5.20 -0.11 -17.61
CA GLY A 74 3.85 -0.67 -17.58
C GLY A 74 3.09 -0.25 -16.34
N TYR A 75 1.77 -0.13 -16.47
CA TYR A 75 0.84 0.23 -15.39
C TYR A 75 -0.27 -0.82 -15.29
N GLN A 76 -0.41 -1.44 -14.12
CA GLN A 76 -1.49 -2.37 -13.80
C GLN A 76 -2.49 -1.67 -12.87
N GLU A 77 -3.76 -1.66 -13.29
CA GLU A 77 -4.85 -1.15 -12.48
C GLU A 77 -5.21 -2.14 -11.36
N GLY A 78 -5.71 -1.64 -10.24
CA GLY A 78 -6.22 -2.48 -9.16
C GLY A 78 -7.73 -2.65 -9.24
N VAL A 79 -8.34 -2.74 -10.43
CA VAL A 79 -9.80 -2.87 -10.60
C VAL A 79 -10.24 -4.31 -10.83
N GLY A 80 -11.41 -4.68 -10.32
CA GLY A 80 -12.07 -5.94 -10.63
C GLY A 80 -13.21 -5.71 -11.60
N LEU A 81 -13.32 -6.51 -12.65
CA LEU A 81 -14.45 -6.43 -13.58
C LEU A 81 -15.76 -6.71 -12.83
N ASN A 82 -16.76 -5.83 -12.98
CA ASN A 82 -18.17 -6.06 -12.58
C ASN A 82 -18.41 -6.46 -11.11
N LYS A 83 -17.60 -5.96 -10.17
CA LYS A 83 -17.75 -6.21 -8.72
C LYS A 83 -17.86 -4.90 -7.96
N ASN A 84 -18.61 -4.85 -6.85
CA ASN A 84 -18.54 -3.71 -5.92
C ASN A 84 -17.29 -3.77 -5.00
N PHE A 85 -16.95 -2.69 -4.30
CA PHE A 85 -15.74 -2.61 -3.46
C PHE A 85 -15.65 -3.77 -2.45
N LEU A 86 -16.81 -4.14 -1.88
CA LEU A 86 -16.91 -5.20 -0.89
C LEU A 86 -16.81 -6.61 -1.51
N GLN A 87 -17.34 -6.84 -2.69
CA GLN A 87 -17.12 -8.09 -3.40
C GLN A 87 -15.66 -8.22 -3.83
N TYR A 88 -15.03 -7.10 -4.18
CA TYR A 88 -13.67 -7.11 -4.69
C TYR A 88 -12.59 -7.33 -3.64
N ILE A 89 -12.83 -6.94 -2.38
CA ILE A 89 -11.92 -7.23 -1.26
C ILE A 89 -12.24 -8.58 -0.58
N TRP A 90 -13.51 -9.05 -0.60
CA TRP A 90 -13.95 -10.18 0.23
C TRP A 90 -14.40 -11.44 -0.53
N ASP A 91 -14.59 -11.43 -1.85
CA ASP A 91 -14.93 -12.66 -2.58
C ASP A 91 -13.73 -13.60 -2.65
N GLY A 92 -13.91 -14.92 -2.51
CA GLY A 92 -12.86 -15.93 -2.74
C GLY A 92 -12.21 -15.90 -4.15
N ALA A 93 -12.77 -15.13 -5.10
CA ALA A 93 -12.17 -14.76 -6.38
C ALA A 93 -10.99 -13.76 -6.27
N THR A 94 -10.72 -13.23 -5.08
CA THR A 94 -9.54 -12.42 -4.74
C THR A 94 -8.25 -13.23 -4.85
N ALA A 95 -8.27 -14.52 -4.49
CA ALA A 95 -7.12 -15.41 -4.62
C ALA A 95 -6.75 -15.65 -6.10
N SER A 96 -7.75 -15.93 -6.95
CA SER A 96 -7.54 -16.10 -8.38
C SER A 96 -7.18 -14.78 -9.08
N SER A 97 -7.78 -13.65 -8.68
CA SER A 97 -7.38 -12.35 -9.24
C SER A 97 -5.96 -11.93 -8.85
N ILE A 98 -5.51 -12.16 -7.62
CA ILE A 98 -4.12 -11.90 -7.23
C ILE A 98 -3.14 -12.79 -8.03
N SER A 99 -3.49 -14.05 -8.29
CA SER A 99 -2.65 -14.90 -9.16
C SER A 99 -2.55 -14.32 -10.56
N GLU A 100 -3.68 -13.90 -11.16
CA GLU A 100 -3.66 -13.25 -12.49
C GLU A 100 -2.84 -11.95 -12.50
N GLU A 101 -2.95 -11.14 -11.44
CA GLU A 101 -2.16 -9.90 -11.30
C GLU A 101 -0.66 -10.20 -11.28
N CYS A 102 -0.21 -11.17 -10.48
CA CYS A 102 1.19 -11.58 -10.39
C CYS A 102 1.70 -12.17 -11.72
N ILE A 103 0.91 -13.04 -12.35
CA ILE A 103 1.25 -13.67 -13.63
C ILE A 103 1.38 -12.62 -14.73
N SER A 104 0.45 -11.66 -14.79
CA SER A 104 0.45 -10.60 -15.81
C SER A 104 1.66 -9.69 -15.67
N VAL A 105 2.03 -9.32 -14.44
CA VAL A 105 3.24 -8.52 -14.19
C VAL A 105 4.52 -9.30 -14.54
N TYR A 106 4.62 -10.56 -14.13
CA TYR A 106 5.79 -11.38 -14.46
C TYR A 106 5.90 -11.63 -15.97
N LYS A 107 4.78 -11.90 -16.65
CA LYS A 107 4.72 -12.01 -18.12
C LYS A 107 5.20 -10.73 -18.80
N TYR A 108 4.71 -9.57 -18.36
CA TYR A 108 5.17 -8.27 -18.87
C TYR A 108 6.68 -8.09 -18.68
N ILE A 109 7.25 -8.57 -17.57
CA ILE A 109 8.71 -8.58 -17.37
C ILE A 109 9.39 -9.51 -18.38
N VAL A 110 8.92 -10.74 -18.56
CA VAL A 110 9.51 -11.71 -19.52
C VAL A 110 9.50 -11.17 -20.95
N GLU A 111 8.45 -10.43 -21.33
CA GLU A 111 8.31 -9.88 -22.69
C GLU A 111 9.24 -8.70 -22.98
N ASN A 112 9.65 -7.96 -21.94
CA ASN A 112 10.37 -6.69 -22.11
C ASN A 112 11.80 -6.71 -21.56
N PHE A 113 12.14 -7.69 -20.72
CA PHE A 113 13.44 -7.73 -20.05
C PHE A 113 14.54 -8.33 -20.90
N THR A 114 15.72 -7.70 -20.84
CA THR A 114 17.00 -8.24 -21.32
C THR A 114 18.07 -8.01 -20.27
N SER A 115 19.26 -8.60 -20.43
CA SER A 115 20.41 -8.33 -19.55
C SER A 115 20.86 -6.85 -19.53
N GLU A 116 20.36 -6.01 -20.44
CA GLU A 116 20.62 -4.57 -20.46
C GLU A 116 19.62 -3.76 -19.62
N HIS A 117 18.61 -4.41 -19.04
CA HIS A 117 17.61 -3.78 -18.19
C HIS A 117 17.94 -3.97 -16.71
N GLU A 118 17.55 -2.96 -15.93
CA GLU A 118 17.25 -3.13 -14.51
C GLU A 118 15.77 -2.84 -14.26
N ILE A 119 15.19 -3.51 -13.27
CA ILE A 119 13.76 -3.48 -12.97
C ILE A 119 13.47 -2.52 -11.82
N TRP A 120 12.41 -1.74 -11.99
CA TRP A 120 11.87 -0.80 -11.01
C TRP A 120 10.41 -1.16 -10.74
N LEU A 121 10.09 -1.52 -9.50
CA LEU A 121 8.75 -1.96 -9.12
C LEU A 121 8.12 -0.96 -8.15
N PHE A 122 6.85 -0.64 -8.39
CA PHE A 122 6.08 0.23 -7.51
C PHE A 122 4.73 -0.39 -7.24
N GLY A 123 4.27 -0.32 -5.98
CA GLY A 123 2.99 -0.91 -5.62
C GLY A 123 2.30 -0.22 -4.45
N PHE A 124 0.98 -0.18 -4.47
CA PHE A 124 0.16 0.25 -3.32
C PHE A 124 -0.77 -0.89 -2.89
N SER A 125 -0.92 -1.13 -1.59
CA SER A 125 -1.92 -2.08 -1.07
C SER A 125 -1.71 -3.50 -1.63
N ARG A 126 -2.70 -4.02 -2.37
CA ARG A 126 -2.59 -5.28 -3.11
C ARG A 126 -1.60 -5.21 -4.27
N GLY A 127 -1.44 -4.07 -4.94
CA GLY A 127 -0.37 -3.87 -5.92
C GLY A 127 1.02 -3.99 -5.30
N ALA A 128 1.20 -3.55 -4.05
CA ALA A 128 2.43 -3.78 -3.28
C ALA A 128 2.65 -5.27 -2.99
N PHE A 129 1.59 -6.01 -2.68
CA PHE A 129 1.62 -7.46 -2.53
C PHE A 129 2.04 -8.14 -3.85
N THR A 130 1.46 -7.71 -4.98
CA THR A 130 1.75 -8.24 -6.32
C THR A 130 3.23 -8.09 -6.69
N VAL A 131 3.79 -6.89 -6.58
CA VAL A 131 5.22 -6.68 -6.94
C VAL A 131 6.18 -7.42 -6.02
N ARG A 132 5.82 -7.63 -4.74
CA ARG A 132 6.61 -8.46 -3.81
C ARG A 132 6.55 -9.94 -4.19
N CYS A 133 5.37 -10.46 -4.55
CA CYS A 133 5.23 -11.82 -5.06
C CYS A 133 6.02 -12.04 -6.35
N VAL A 134 6.00 -11.07 -7.28
CA VAL A 134 6.79 -11.12 -8.50
C VAL A 134 8.29 -11.13 -8.21
N ALA A 135 8.77 -10.39 -7.20
CA ALA A 135 10.15 -10.48 -6.76
C ALA A 135 10.50 -11.86 -6.17
N GLY A 136 9.55 -12.52 -5.49
CA GLY A 136 9.66 -13.92 -5.07
C GLY A 136 9.72 -14.89 -6.24
N MET A 137 8.83 -14.74 -7.24
CA MET A 137 8.85 -15.52 -8.49
C MET A 137 10.21 -15.42 -9.20
N ILE A 138 10.78 -14.21 -9.29
CA ILE A 138 12.12 -13.98 -9.84
C ILE A 138 13.20 -14.63 -8.96
N ASN A 139 13.03 -14.66 -7.64
CA ASN A 139 13.97 -15.34 -6.73
C ASN A 139 14.04 -16.84 -7.01
N ASN A 140 12.87 -17.48 -7.13
CA ASN A 140 12.73 -18.93 -7.29
C ASN A 140 13.11 -19.39 -8.71
N CYS A 141 12.67 -18.69 -9.74
CA CYS A 141 12.78 -19.18 -11.12
C CYS A 141 13.67 -18.33 -12.03
N GLY A 142 14.07 -17.12 -11.61
CA GLY A 142 14.73 -16.14 -12.48
C GLY A 142 13.76 -15.46 -13.44
N ILE A 143 14.29 -14.82 -14.49
CA ILE A 143 13.49 -14.21 -15.56
C ILE A 143 13.66 -15.06 -16.82
N ILE A 144 12.57 -15.69 -17.26
CA ILE A 144 12.55 -16.51 -18.47
C ILE A 144 12.86 -15.63 -19.69
N LYS A 145 13.66 -16.14 -20.62
CA LYS A 145 13.91 -15.50 -21.92
C LYS A 145 12.70 -15.74 -22.82
N GLN A 146 12.06 -14.69 -23.32
CA GLN A 146 11.05 -14.83 -24.35
C GLN A 146 11.68 -15.38 -25.64
N ARG A 147 11.10 -16.45 -26.18
CA ARG A 147 11.55 -17.09 -27.42
C ARG A 147 10.50 -16.98 -28.50
N LYS A 148 10.92 -16.93 -29.77
CA LYS A 148 10.03 -16.74 -30.91
C LYS A 148 9.04 -17.89 -31.10
N GLU A 149 9.36 -19.08 -30.59
CA GLU A 149 8.52 -20.26 -30.73
C GLU A 149 7.35 -20.28 -29.75
N TYR A 150 7.36 -19.44 -28.71
CA TYR A 150 6.29 -19.40 -27.73
C TYR A 150 5.11 -18.59 -28.26
N THR A 151 3.95 -19.22 -28.31
CA THR A 151 2.69 -18.48 -28.46
C THR A 151 2.39 -17.71 -27.17
N ASP A 152 1.50 -16.72 -27.23
CA ASP A 152 1.05 -15.99 -26.03
C ASP A 152 0.48 -16.94 -24.96
N ALA A 153 -0.26 -17.97 -25.40
CA ALA A 153 -0.82 -18.99 -24.52
C ALA A 153 0.26 -19.87 -23.86
N ASP A 154 1.34 -20.20 -24.58
CA ASP A 154 2.46 -20.95 -24.01
C ASP A 154 3.22 -20.11 -22.99
N LEU A 155 3.45 -18.83 -23.30
CA LEU A 155 4.10 -17.91 -22.38
C LEU A 155 3.27 -17.72 -21.10
N TYR A 156 1.96 -17.54 -21.23
CA TYR A 156 1.07 -17.44 -20.08
C TYR A 156 1.11 -18.72 -19.21
N ARG A 157 1.04 -19.91 -19.82
CA ARG A 157 1.16 -21.20 -19.09
C ARG A 157 2.49 -21.33 -18.36
N LEU A 158 3.59 -20.91 -18.98
CA LEU A 158 4.91 -20.88 -18.33
C LEU A 158 4.92 -19.95 -17.12
N CYS A 159 4.38 -18.74 -17.26
CA CYS A 159 4.30 -17.78 -16.15
C CYS A 159 3.39 -18.28 -15.01
N PHE A 160 2.30 -18.98 -15.34
CA PHE A 160 1.43 -19.64 -14.38
C PHE A 160 2.17 -20.75 -13.59
N GLU A 161 3.00 -21.56 -14.24
CA GLU A 161 3.82 -22.56 -13.53
C GLU A 161 4.88 -21.92 -12.64
N VAL A 162 5.51 -20.81 -13.05
CA VAL A 162 6.41 -20.03 -12.18
C VAL A 162 5.67 -19.55 -10.92
N PHE A 163 4.45 -19.03 -11.07
CA PHE A 163 3.63 -18.63 -9.93
C PHE A 163 3.30 -19.82 -9.01
N ARG A 164 2.96 -20.98 -9.58
CA ARG A 164 2.70 -22.20 -8.81
C ARG A 164 3.93 -22.68 -8.03
N THR A 165 5.11 -22.66 -8.65
CA THR A 165 6.38 -22.99 -7.99
C THR A 165 6.66 -22.04 -6.84
N TYR A 166 6.52 -20.73 -7.04
CA TYR A 166 6.68 -19.74 -5.96
C TYR A 166 5.72 -19.98 -4.78
N ARG A 167 4.51 -20.48 -5.06
CA ARG A 167 3.48 -20.78 -4.04
C ARG A 167 3.56 -22.20 -3.46
N SER A 168 4.56 -22.98 -3.87
CA SER A 168 4.66 -24.40 -3.52
C SER A 168 5.41 -24.61 -2.22
N ASN A 169 4.84 -25.42 -1.31
CA ASN A 169 5.50 -25.83 -0.04
C ASN A 169 6.48 -26.98 -0.24
N LEU A 170 6.73 -27.40 -1.49
CA LEU A 170 7.68 -28.47 -1.78
C LEU A 170 9.11 -27.97 -1.53
N PRO A 171 9.96 -28.72 -0.80
CA PRO A 171 11.35 -28.34 -0.58
C PRO A 171 12.15 -28.11 -1.87
N SER A 172 11.80 -28.78 -2.97
CA SER A 172 12.40 -28.57 -4.29
C SER A 172 12.12 -27.19 -4.86
N ASP A 173 11.01 -26.56 -4.47
CA ASP A 173 10.55 -25.30 -5.04
C ASP A 173 10.94 -24.10 -4.16
N ALA A 174 11.49 -24.38 -2.97
CA ALA A 174 11.95 -23.37 -2.02
C ALA A 174 13.07 -22.49 -2.63
N PRO A 175 13.11 -21.19 -2.30
CA PRO A 175 14.21 -20.33 -2.69
C PRO A 175 15.56 -20.94 -2.30
N GLY A 176 16.52 -20.98 -3.23
CA GLY A 176 17.86 -21.48 -2.97
C GLY A 176 18.03 -23.00 -3.03
N SER A 177 16.98 -23.79 -3.26
CA SER A 177 17.07 -25.24 -3.49
C SER A 177 17.96 -25.60 -4.68
N ASP A 178 18.43 -26.85 -4.76
CA ASP A 178 19.23 -27.34 -5.89
C ASP A 178 18.50 -27.18 -7.23
N GLU A 179 17.19 -27.42 -7.25
CA GLU A 179 16.35 -27.26 -8.45
C GLU A 179 16.20 -25.77 -8.84
N CYS A 180 15.98 -24.89 -7.86
CA CYS A 180 15.97 -23.44 -8.06
C CYS A 180 17.28 -22.97 -8.70
N GLN A 181 18.43 -23.41 -8.16
CA GLN A 181 19.75 -23.08 -8.69
C GLN A 181 19.93 -23.65 -10.11
N ARG A 182 19.50 -24.89 -10.34
CA ARG A 182 19.55 -25.55 -11.66
C ARG A 182 18.74 -24.79 -12.71
N TRP A 183 17.51 -24.41 -12.43
CA TRP A 183 16.66 -23.66 -13.37
C TRP A 183 17.24 -22.30 -13.69
N LYS A 184 17.70 -21.57 -12.67
CA LYS A 184 18.35 -20.26 -12.83
C LYS A 184 19.65 -20.36 -13.62
N GLY A 185 20.36 -21.49 -13.54
CA GLY A 185 21.59 -21.76 -14.29
C GLY A 185 21.39 -22.13 -15.77
N LEU A 186 20.15 -22.26 -16.26
CA LEU A 186 19.87 -22.52 -17.68
C LEU A 186 20.05 -21.24 -18.51
N ASP A 187 21.29 -20.85 -18.80
CA ASP A 187 21.60 -19.60 -19.51
C ASP A 187 20.86 -19.47 -20.84
N ASP A 188 20.67 -20.54 -21.61
CA ASP A 188 19.91 -20.45 -22.86
C ASP A 188 18.42 -20.06 -22.65
N LYS A 189 17.86 -20.29 -21.45
CA LYS A 189 16.43 -20.15 -21.12
C LYS A 189 16.12 -19.04 -20.12
N VAL A 190 17.06 -18.66 -19.27
CA VAL A 190 16.86 -17.74 -18.16
C VAL A 190 17.95 -16.67 -18.19
N TRP A 191 17.59 -15.41 -17.97
CA TRP A 191 18.56 -14.33 -17.89
C TRP A 191 19.47 -14.46 -16.66
N GLN A 192 20.78 -14.46 -16.89
CA GLN A 192 21.80 -14.64 -15.85
C GLN A 192 22.09 -13.33 -15.10
N VAL A 193 21.08 -12.78 -14.42
CA VAL A 193 21.19 -11.55 -13.62
C VAL A 193 20.85 -11.88 -12.18
N LYS A 194 21.83 -11.76 -11.27
CA LYS A 194 21.66 -12.14 -9.85
C LYS A 194 20.64 -11.25 -9.12
N ARG A 195 20.70 -9.93 -9.35
CA ARG A 195 19.84 -8.92 -8.68
C ARG A 195 19.21 -7.96 -9.68
N PRO A 196 18.27 -8.42 -10.52
CA PRO A 196 17.69 -7.61 -11.60
C PRO A 196 16.81 -6.46 -11.10
N ILE A 197 16.28 -6.53 -9.86
CA ILE A 197 15.39 -5.49 -9.32
C ILE A 197 16.23 -4.44 -8.60
N ARG A 198 16.39 -3.27 -9.21
CA ARG A 198 17.14 -2.15 -8.63
C ARG A 198 16.37 -1.53 -7.47
N PHE A 199 15.09 -1.25 -7.66
CA PHE A 199 14.29 -0.51 -6.70
C PHE A 199 12.88 -1.08 -6.59
N MET A 200 12.36 -1.13 -5.36
CA MET A 200 10.99 -1.45 -5.04
C MET A 200 10.40 -0.39 -4.11
N GLY A 201 9.49 0.45 -4.61
CA GLY A 201 8.76 1.44 -3.83
C GLY A 201 7.35 0.96 -3.52
N VAL A 202 7.07 0.59 -2.28
CA VAL A 202 5.77 0.05 -1.87
C VAL A 202 5.09 0.92 -0.82
N ILE A 203 3.78 1.12 -1.00
CA ILE A 203 2.93 1.88 -0.10
C ILE A 203 1.97 0.91 0.57
N ASP A 204 2.01 0.88 1.90
CA ASP A 204 1.07 0.19 2.78
C ASP A 204 0.66 -1.21 2.32
N THR A 205 1.64 -2.11 2.21
CA THR A 205 1.37 -3.49 1.80
C THR A 205 0.40 -4.14 2.79
N VAL A 206 -0.72 -4.68 2.30
CA VAL A 206 -1.71 -5.41 3.11
C VAL A 206 -1.80 -6.87 2.67
N GLY A 207 -2.41 -7.73 3.48
CA GLY A 207 -2.56 -9.16 3.20
C GLY A 207 -1.82 -10.09 4.17
N ALA A 208 -1.31 -9.57 5.29
CA ALA A 208 -0.62 -10.38 6.31
C ALA A 208 -1.49 -11.49 6.92
N LEU A 209 -2.82 -11.33 6.93
CA LEU A 209 -3.78 -12.32 7.42
C LEU A 209 -4.21 -13.33 6.34
N GLY A 210 -3.66 -13.21 5.13
CA GLY A 210 -4.17 -13.89 3.95
C GLY A 210 -5.47 -13.27 3.43
N ILE A 211 -6.05 -13.94 2.45
CA ILE A 211 -7.31 -13.55 1.82
C ILE A 211 -8.43 -14.32 2.52
N PRO A 212 -9.47 -13.66 3.06
CA PRO A 212 -10.59 -14.36 3.66
C PRO A 212 -11.30 -15.20 2.57
N ARG A 213 -11.44 -16.50 2.79
CA ARG A 213 -12.30 -17.37 1.98
C ARG A 213 -13.57 -17.68 2.76
N LEU A 214 -14.65 -17.89 2.01
CA LEU A 214 -15.86 -18.48 2.56
C LEU A 214 -15.95 -19.93 2.15
N ASN A 215 -15.94 -20.81 3.15
CA ASN A 215 -16.25 -22.22 2.96
C ASN A 215 -17.71 -22.45 3.34
N ALA A 216 -18.51 -22.91 2.37
CA ALA A 216 -19.90 -23.27 2.59
C ALA A 216 -20.00 -24.33 3.71
N GLY A 217 -20.70 -24.02 4.80
CA GLY A 217 -20.93 -24.93 5.93
C GLY A 217 -19.97 -24.80 7.12
N ILE A 218 -18.85 -24.08 6.99
CA ILE A 218 -17.85 -23.91 8.07
C ILE A 218 -17.74 -22.44 8.53
N GLY A 219 -18.12 -21.49 7.66
CA GLY A 219 -17.98 -20.05 7.92
C GLY A 219 -16.80 -19.46 7.16
N PHE A 220 -16.19 -18.40 7.70
CA PHE A 220 -14.94 -17.86 7.16
C PHE A 220 -13.80 -18.82 7.44
N ASP A 221 -13.06 -19.16 6.40
CA ASP A 221 -11.79 -19.87 6.48
C ASP A 221 -10.73 -18.98 5.84
N TRP A 222 -9.59 -18.82 6.51
CA TRP A 222 -8.47 -18.08 5.95
C TRP A 222 -7.66 -19.10 5.19
N SER A 223 -7.82 -19.13 3.85
CA SER A 223 -6.80 -19.82 3.09
C SER A 223 -5.50 -19.07 3.32
N PRO A 224 -4.40 -19.77 3.66
CA PRO A 224 -3.09 -19.15 3.81
C PRO A 224 -2.63 -18.62 2.44
N PHE A 225 -3.13 -17.44 2.10
CA PHE A 225 -2.47 -16.45 1.26
C PHE A 225 -1.49 -15.64 2.11
N GLU A 226 -0.96 -16.27 3.16
CA GLU A 226 0.24 -15.81 3.83
C GLU A 226 1.32 -15.63 2.76
N PHE A 227 2.03 -14.49 2.83
CA PHE A 227 3.26 -14.31 2.07
C PHE A 227 4.09 -15.57 2.26
N PHE A 228 4.44 -16.20 1.14
CA PHE A 228 5.27 -17.40 1.19
C PHE A 228 6.69 -17.05 1.67
N ASP A 229 7.06 -15.78 1.51
CA ASP A 229 8.29 -15.19 1.99
C ASP A 229 7.97 -13.85 2.67
N GLN A 230 8.08 -13.80 4.00
CA GLN A 230 7.98 -12.54 4.77
C GLN A 230 9.29 -11.74 4.72
N SER A 231 10.40 -12.41 4.34
CA SER A 231 11.69 -11.78 4.06
C SER A 231 11.72 -11.21 2.64
N MET A 232 12.48 -10.15 2.45
CA MET A 232 12.69 -9.62 1.11
C MET A 232 13.64 -10.50 0.32
N SER A 233 13.19 -10.90 -0.87
CA SER A 233 14.00 -11.61 -1.85
C SER A 233 15.35 -10.91 -2.12
N ALA A 234 16.43 -11.70 -2.09
CA ALA A 234 17.80 -11.25 -2.35
C ALA A 234 17.98 -10.63 -3.75
N VAL A 235 17.03 -10.83 -4.66
CA VAL A 235 17.07 -10.26 -6.03
C VAL A 235 16.76 -8.76 -6.07
N VAL A 236 16.25 -8.18 -4.98
CA VAL A 236 15.96 -6.75 -4.83
C VAL A 236 17.15 -6.04 -4.21
N GLN A 237 17.50 -4.86 -4.72
CA GLN A 237 18.64 -4.10 -4.21
C GLN A 237 18.24 -3.02 -3.20
N HIS A 238 17.21 -2.24 -3.52
CA HIS A 238 16.67 -1.20 -2.66
C HIS A 238 15.16 -1.36 -2.49
N VAL A 239 14.68 -1.31 -1.24
CA VAL A 239 13.25 -1.40 -0.91
C VAL A 239 12.88 -0.21 -0.04
N TRP A 240 11.89 0.54 -0.47
CA TRP A 240 11.31 1.67 0.25
C TRP A 240 9.86 1.34 0.55
N HIS A 241 9.51 1.17 1.83
CA HIS A 241 8.18 0.81 2.27
C HIS A 241 7.57 1.90 3.16
N ALA A 242 6.39 2.38 2.78
CA ALA A 242 5.63 3.40 3.51
C ALA A 242 4.35 2.81 4.13
N PRO A 243 4.41 2.10 5.28
CA PRO A 243 3.22 1.66 6.00
C PRO A 243 2.47 2.82 6.67
N SER A 244 1.13 2.70 6.79
CA SER A 244 0.29 3.69 7.46
C SER A 244 0.20 3.47 8.98
N LEU A 245 0.21 4.55 9.76
CA LEU A 245 0.17 4.55 11.22
C LEU A 245 -1.25 4.36 11.78
N HIS A 246 -2.24 5.01 11.17
CA HIS A 246 -3.53 5.23 11.79
C HIS A 246 -4.65 4.35 11.23
N ASP A 247 -4.35 3.50 10.24
CA ASP A 247 -5.35 2.55 9.76
C ASP A 247 -5.68 1.53 10.84
N ARG A 248 -6.98 1.26 10.96
CA ARG A 248 -7.54 0.41 12.01
C ARG A 248 -8.40 -0.68 11.44
N LEU A 249 -8.59 -0.76 10.13
CA LEU A 249 -9.42 -1.81 9.56
C LEU A 249 -8.72 -3.15 9.83
N TRP A 250 -9.38 -4.03 10.57
CA TRP A 250 -8.74 -5.26 11.05
C TRP A 250 -8.11 -6.07 9.92
N ILE A 251 -8.74 -6.15 8.76
CA ILE A 251 -8.23 -6.90 7.61
C ILE A 251 -7.03 -6.23 6.90
N PHE A 252 -6.73 -4.96 7.20
CA PHE A 252 -5.62 -4.19 6.61
C PHE A 252 -4.43 -4.10 7.57
N GLN A 253 -4.14 -5.17 8.32
CA GLN A 253 -2.86 -5.25 9.02
C GLN A 253 -1.69 -5.23 8.02
N PRO A 254 -0.65 -4.42 8.28
CA PRO A 254 0.43 -4.22 7.34
C PRO A 254 1.30 -5.47 7.25
N CYS A 255 1.65 -5.86 6.02
CA CYS A 255 2.73 -6.81 5.80
C CYS A 255 4.04 -6.05 5.71
N LEU A 256 4.85 -6.13 6.76
CA LEU A 256 6.11 -5.43 6.83
C LEU A 256 7.19 -6.08 5.96
N VAL A 257 8.20 -5.29 5.65
CA VAL A 257 9.36 -5.68 4.85
C VAL A 257 10.47 -6.02 5.84
N LEU A 258 10.73 -7.31 6.03
CA LEU A 258 11.78 -7.78 6.93
C LEU A 258 13.04 -8.11 6.12
N PRO A 259 14.23 -7.65 6.54
CA PRO A 259 15.48 -8.09 5.93
C PRO A 259 15.67 -9.59 6.23
N ASP A 260 16.24 -10.33 5.26
CA ASP A 260 16.61 -11.73 5.48
C ASP A 260 17.74 -11.83 6.52
N ALA A 261 17.62 -12.79 7.43
CA ALA A 261 18.60 -13.06 8.48
C ALA A 261 19.87 -13.75 7.96
N ALA A 262 19.82 -14.33 6.75
CA ALA A 262 20.95 -15.08 6.16
C ALA A 262 22.05 -14.20 5.53
N ASP A 263 21.81 -12.89 5.39
CA ASP A 263 22.67 -11.96 4.62
C ASP A 263 23.70 -11.19 5.48
N GLU A 264 23.94 -11.57 6.73
CA GLU A 264 24.84 -10.80 7.63
C GLU A 264 26.33 -10.80 7.23
N ALA A 265 26.74 -11.54 6.18
CA ALA A 265 28.16 -11.78 5.90
C ALA A 265 28.72 -11.34 4.53
N GLU A 266 27.96 -10.80 3.56
CA GLU A 266 28.51 -10.50 2.21
C GLU A 266 28.08 -9.17 1.56
N ASP A 267 28.95 -8.68 0.67
CA ASP A 267 28.75 -7.58 -0.28
C ASP A 267 27.53 -7.88 -1.16
N GLY A 268 26.41 -7.17 -0.96
CA GLY A 268 25.15 -7.44 -1.66
C GLY A 268 23.87 -7.49 -0.84
N ARG A 269 23.85 -6.97 0.40
CA ARG A 269 22.62 -6.85 1.20
C ARG A 269 21.55 -6.00 0.51
N THR A 270 20.27 -6.33 0.71
CA THR A 270 19.13 -5.48 0.33
C THR A 270 19.04 -4.28 1.28
N VAL A 271 19.05 -3.06 0.74
CA VAL A 271 18.86 -1.85 1.52
C VAL A 271 17.36 -1.67 1.74
N VAL A 272 16.91 -1.86 2.98
CA VAL A 272 15.50 -1.68 3.37
C VAL A 272 15.35 -0.35 4.11
N ARG A 273 14.50 0.54 3.58
CA ARG A 273 14.00 1.74 4.26
C ARG A 273 12.50 1.59 4.49
N GLN A 274 12.10 1.36 5.73
CA GLN A 274 10.70 1.25 6.10
C GLN A 274 10.34 2.37 7.08
N THR A 275 9.60 3.37 6.59
CA THR A 275 9.25 4.58 7.34
C THR A 275 7.74 4.64 7.49
N TRP A 276 7.23 4.73 8.72
CA TRP A 276 5.80 4.78 8.98
C TRP A 276 5.23 6.18 8.82
N PHE A 277 4.16 6.31 8.05
CA PHE A 277 3.54 7.60 7.71
C PHE A 277 2.20 7.84 8.40
N PRO A 278 1.89 9.09 8.76
CA PRO A 278 0.57 9.45 9.29
C PRO A 278 -0.53 9.21 8.26
N GLY A 279 -1.70 8.80 8.76
CA GLY A 279 -2.91 8.61 7.96
C GLY A 279 -3.38 7.16 8.00
N THR A 280 -4.54 6.90 7.39
CA THR A 280 -5.04 5.54 7.11
C THR A 280 -4.50 5.02 5.77
N HIS A 281 -4.87 3.80 5.41
CA HIS A 281 -4.47 3.14 4.17
C HIS A 281 -4.76 3.97 2.92
N TYR A 282 -5.97 4.55 2.84
CA TYR A 282 -6.35 5.37 1.70
C TYR A 282 -5.67 6.74 1.69
N ASP A 283 -5.27 7.30 2.85
CA ASP A 283 -4.51 8.54 2.90
C ASP A 283 -3.11 8.37 2.32
N VAL A 284 -2.37 7.33 2.72
CA VAL A 284 -0.99 7.11 2.25
C VAL A 284 -0.93 6.70 0.77
N GLY A 285 -1.96 6.00 0.26
CA GLY A 285 -2.10 5.63 -1.14
C GLY A 285 -2.67 6.72 -2.05
N ARG A 286 -3.22 7.81 -1.47
CA ARG A 286 -4.06 8.80 -2.16
C ARG A 286 -5.25 8.16 -2.88
N MET A 287 -5.92 7.25 -2.19
CA MET A 287 -7.04 6.52 -2.75
C MET A 287 -8.35 7.27 -2.50
N THR A 288 -8.95 7.80 -3.56
CA THR A 288 -10.35 8.26 -3.53
C THR A 288 -11.24 7.11 -3.93
N PHE A 289 -12.28 6.82 -3.15
CA PHE A 289 -13.20 5.73 -3.49
C PHE A 289 -14.62 5.95 -3.00
N ARG A 290 -15.52 5.23 -3.65
CA ARG A 290 -16.91 5.00 -3.23
C ARG A 290 -17.14 3.51 -3.09
N PHE A 291 -18.01 3.11 -2.18
CA PHE A 291 -18.40 1.70 -2.05
C PHE A 291 -19.24 1.24 -3.26
N VAL A 292 -19.95 2.16 -3.90
CA VAL A 292 -20.74 1.96 -5.13
C VAL A 292 -20.14 2.80 -6.27
N ARG A 293 -20.01 2.24 -7.48
CA ARG A 293 -19.44 2.93 -8.65
C ARG A 293 -20.33 4.09 -9.10
N GLN A 294 -19.73 5.13 -9.69
CA GLN A 294 -20.46 6.26 -10.29
C GLN A 294 -21.00 5.93 -11.69
N ASN A 295 -20.22 5.20 -12.48
CA ASN A 295 -20.59 4.84 -13.84
C ASN A 295 -21.10 3.38 -13.88
N PRO A 296 -22.39 3.17 -14.15
CA PRO A 296 -22.99 1.85 -14.17
C PRO A 296 -22.51 1.04 -15.37
N VAL A 297 -22.07 -0.20 -15.15
CA VAL A 297 -21.62 -1.11 -16.24
C VAL A 297 -22.77 -1.97 -16.77
N ASN A 298 -23.95 -1.89 -16.14
CA ASN A 298 -25.16 -2.62 -16.54
C ASN A 298 -26.43 -1.79 -16.29
N TRP A 299 -27.52 -2.21 -16.94
CA TRP A 299 -28.82 -1.51 -16.91
C TRP A 299 -29.45 -1.41 -15.50
N ILE A 300 -29.10 -2.31 -14.58
CA ILE A 300 -29.57 -2.28 -13.19
C ILE A 300 -28.85 -1.17 -12.42
N GLU A 301 -27.53 -1.06 -12.60
CA GLU A 301 -26.74 0.03 -12.05
C GLU A 301 -27.17 1.38 -12.67
N GLU A 302 -27.57 1.40 -13.94
CA GLU A 302 -28.08 2.59 -14.63
C GLU A 302 -29.43 3.03 -14.06
N ALA A 303 -30.33 2.08 -13.81
CA ALA A 303 -31.59 2.31 -13.10
C ALA A 303 -31.38 2.73 -11.62
N LEU A 304 -30.19 2.48 -11.06
CA LEU A 304 -29.79 2.91 -9.72
C LEU A 304 -28.89 4.14 -9.68
N GLY A 305 -28.44 4.67 -10.83
CA GLY A 305 -27.46 5.76 -10.92
C GLY A 305 -27.91 7.09 -10.29
N TRP A 306 -29.19 7.22 -9.93
CA TRP A 306 -29.76 8.34 -9.19
C TRP A 306 -29.76 8.16 -7.65
N LEU A 307 -29.56 6.93 -7.15
CA LEU A 307 -29.42 6.56 -5.74
C LEU A 307 -27.98 6.52 -5.15
N PRO A 308 -26.84 6.55 -5.89
CA PRO A 308 -25.53 6.31 -5.31
C PRO A 308 -25.08 7.43 -4.37
N ASP A 309 -25.44 8.69 -4.68
CA ASP A 309 -25.11 9.85 -3.84
C ASP A 309 -25.86 9.83 -2.50
N LEU A 310 -27.04 9.21 -2.46
CA LEU A 310 -27.84 9.05 -1.24
C LEU A 310 -27.36 7.87 -0.38
N LEU A 311 -26.72 6.86 -1.00
CA LEU A 311 -26.40 5.58 -0.35
C LEU A 311 -24.90 5.38 -0.06
N SER A 312 -23.97 6.02 -0.78
CA SER A 312 -22.52 5.91 -0.54
C SER A 312 -21.85 7.26 -0.76
N ARG A 313 -21.30 7.83 0.31
CA ARG A 313 -20.45 9.03 0.24
C ARG A 313 -19.09 8.69 -0.36
N THR A 314 -18.52 9.63 -1.11
CA THR A 314 -17.12 9.57 -1.55
C THR A 314 -16.19 9.76 -0.36
N ILE A 315 -15.19 8.90 -0.29
CA ILE A 315 -14.11 8.95 0.68
C ILE A 315 -12.91 9.57 -0.03
N TYR A 316 -12.46 10.71 0.50
CA TYR A 316 -11.33 11.44 -0.02
C TYR A 316 -10.10 11.23 0.87
N PRO A 317 -8.91 11.01 0.27
CA PRO A 317 -7.67 10.94 1.01
C PRO A 317 -7.23 12.31 1.48
N ASN A 318 -6.46 12.35 2.57
CA ASN A 318 -5.74 13.54 2.98
C ASN A 318 -4.53 13.79 2.08
N GLN A 319 -4.63 14.80 1.21
CA GLN A 319 -3.61 15.07 0.21
C GLN A 319 -2.29 15.53 0.81
N VAL A 320 -2.28 16.19 1.98
CA VAL A 320 -1.03 16.54 2.70
C VAL A 320 -0.26 15.28 3.08
N LEU A 321 -0.96 14.28 3.65
CA LEU A 321 -0.34 13.02 4.06
C LEU A 321 0.10 12.22 2.84
N SER A 322 -0.75 12.20 1.80
CA SER A 322 -0.41 11.60 0.51
C SER A 322 0.82 12.24 -0.15
N ASP A 323 0.95 13.57 -0.10
CA ASP A 323 2.06 14.35 -0.65
C ASP A 323 3.37 14.01 0.08
N ALA A 324 3.32 13.85 1.41
CA ALA A 324 4.49 13.44 2.20
C ALA A 324 5.03 12.07 1.75
N VAL A 325 4.15 11.08 1.56
CA VAL A 325 4.52 9.75 1.06
C VAL A 325 5.08 9.80 -0.36
N LEU A 326 4.40 10.52 -1.26
CA LEU A 326 4.83 10.64 -2.65
C LEU A 326 6.19 11.34 -2.76
N ARG A 327 6.38 12.43 -2.03
CA ARG A 327 7.65 13.17 -1.99
C ARG A 327 8.79 12.28 -1.51
N TRP A 328 8.57 11.52 -0.43
CA TRP A 328 9.56 10.57 0.09
C TRP A 328 9.92 9.49 -0.92
N LEU A 329 8.94 8.89 -1.62
CA LEU A 329 9.22 7.91 -2.67
C LEU A 329 9.99 8.49 -3.86
N VAL A 330 9.64 9.70 -4.32
CA VAL A 330 10.35 10.38 -5.42
C VAL A 330 11.79 10.70 -5.00
N GLN A 331 12.01 11.13 -3.75
CA GLN A 331 13.36 11.30 -3.19
C GLN A 331 14.14 9.98 -3.20
N GLY A 332 13.51 8.85 -2.89
CA GLY A 332 14.14 7.53 -2.94
C GLY A 332 14.49 7.06 -4.35
N VAL A 333 13.60 7.32 -5.32
CA VAL A 333 13.92 7.10 -6.74
C VAL A 333 15.12 7.95 -7.14
N ARG A 334 15.12 9.25 -6.81
CA ARG A 334 16.23 10.16 -7.09
C ARG A 334 17.54 9.69 -6.46
N GLU A 335 17.51 9.25 -5.22
CA GLU A 335 18.69 8.75 -4.51
C GLU A 335 19.33 7.56 -5.24
N VAL A 336 18.51 6.56 -5.58
CA VAL A 336 18.99 5.32 -6.22
C VAL A 336 19.31 5.51 -7.70
N ASP A 337 18.62 6.42 -8.38
CA ASP A 337 18.80 6.69 -9.81
C ASP A 337 19.80 7.82 -10.11
N SER A 338 20.31 8.49 -9.08
CA SER A 338 21.28 9.58 -9.23
C SER A 338 22.52 9.14 -10.04
N GLY A 339 22.96 10.01 -10.96
CA GLY A 339 24.10 9.74 -11.84
C GLY A 339 23.85 8.72 -12.97
N SER A 340 22.61 8.23 -13.14
CA SER A 340 22.21 7.40 -14.28
C SER A 340 22.14 8.21 -15.58
N GLU A 341 22.67 7.67 -16.68
CA GLU A 341 22.45 8.24 -18.03
C GLU A 341 21.00 8.07 -18.51
N THR A 342 20.30 7.04 -18.03
CA THR A 342 18.88 6.76 -18.33
C THR A 342 18.10 6.85 -17.03
N MET A 343 17.80 8.07 -16.58
CA MET A 343 16.95 8.25 -15.40
C MET A 343 15.50 7.86 -15.71
N ILE A 344 14.86 7.08 -14.84
CA ILE A 344 13.44 6.73 -14.93
C ILE A 344 12.54 7.96 -14.77
N MET A 345 12.98 8.92 -13.94
CA MET A 345 12.29 10.17 -13.66
C MET A 345 13.32 11.31 -13.70
N PRO A 346 13.74 11.80 -14.88
CA PRO A 346 14.77 12.83 -14.99
C PRO A 346 14.37 14.16 -14.33
N GLN A 347 13.06 14.42 -14.19
CA GLN A 347 12.51 15.61 -13.51
C GLN A 347 12.17 15.35 -12.04
N ALA A 348 12.72 14.31 -11.40
CA ALA A 348 12.43 13.98 -10.00
C ALA A 348 12.64 15.19 -9.04
N GLU A 349 13.66 16.01 -9.27
CA GLU A 349 13.89 17.22 -8.46
C GLU A 349 12.74 18.22 -8.56
N GLU A 350 12.28 18.49 -9.79
CA GLU A 350 11.17 19.39 -10.06
C GLU A 350 9.87 18.86 -9.44
N HIS A 351 9.66 17.54 -9.45
CA HIS A 351 8.54 16.91 -8.77
C HIS A 351 8.60 17.08 -7.25
N VAL A 352 9.77 16.89 -6.63
CA VAL A 352 9.97 17.13 -5.19
C VAL A 352 9.74 18.59 -4.84
N GLN A 353 10.22 19.51 -5.67
CA GLN A 353 9.99 20.95 -5.51
C GLN A 353 8.49 21.29 -5.61
N ARG A 354 7.77 20.79 -6.63
CA ARG A 354 6.33 21.02 -6.78
C ARG A 354 5.52 20.51 -5.59
N LEU A 355 5.87 19.36 -5.03
CA LEU A 355 5.23 18.83 -3.81
C LEU A 355 5.54 19.72 -2.60
N SER A 356 6.77 20.23 -2.49
CA SER A 356 7.20 21.15 -1.43
C SER A 356 6.49 22.51 -1.49
N GLU A 357 6.35 23.08 -2.69
CA GLU A 357 5.55 24.29 -2.92
C GLU A 357 4.07 24.08 -2.58
N GLY A 358 3.55 22.87 -2.83
CA GLY A 358 2.21 22.46 -2.40
C GLY A 358 2.02 22.62 -0.89
N LEU A 359 2.96 22.11 -0.09
CA LEU A 359 2.93 22.24 1.36
C LEU A 359 2.95 23.72 1.82
N VAL A 360 3.76 24.57 1.18
CA VAL A 360 3.78 26.01 1.49
C VAL A 360 2.46 26.69 1.14
N LYS A 361 1.86 26.37 -0.01
CA LYS A 361 0.55 26.91 -0.41
C LYS A 361 -0.52 26.55 0.62
N VAL A 362 -0.51 25.32 1.13
CA VAL A 362 -1.43 24.86 2.16
C VAL A 362 -1.20 25.60 3.46
N ALA A 363 0.06 25.75 3.88
CA ALA A 363 0.42 26.50 5.08
C ALA A 363 -0.08 27.96 5.00
N SER A 364 0.04 28.61 3.85
CA SER A 364 -0.46 29.98 3.64
C SER A 364 -1.99 30.08 3.68
N ARG A 365 -2.71 29.08 3.17
CA ARG A 365 -4.18 29.01 3.21
C ARG A 365 -4.73 28.69 4.59
N ALA A 366 -4.04 27.84 5.35
CA ALA A 366 -4.41 27.55 6.74
C ALA A 366 -4.39 28.81 7.64
N HIS A 367 -3.60 29.83 7.27
CA HIS A 367 -3.59 31.13 7.94
C HIS A 367 -4.75 32.06 7.53
N ALA A 368 -5.45 31.76 6.43
CA ALA A 368 -6.38 32.70 5.79
C ALA A 368 -7.86 32.50 6.12
N GLU A 369 -8.26 31.60 7.03
CA GLU A 369 -9.66 31.20 7.29
C GLU A 369 -10.47 30.71 6.05
N GLU A 370 -9.90 30.74 4.83
CA GLU A 370 -10.52 30.34 3.56
C GLU A 370 -10.37 28.84 3.23
N MET A 371 -10.52 27.94 4.20
CA MET A 371 -10.50 26.48 3.95
C MET A 371 -11.91 25.86 3.85
N GLU A 372 -12.94 26.64 3.53
CA GLU A 372 -14.33 26.23 3.74
C GLU A 372 -14.82 25.09 2.81
N GLU A 373 -14.15 24.76 1.70
CA GLU A 373 -14.67 23.74 0.76
C GLU A 373 -13.63 22.80 0.12
N SER A 374 -12.38 22.73 0.60
CA SER A 374 -11.40 21.85 -0.06
C SER A 374 -11.40 20.42 0.51
N HIS A 375 -11.66 19.41 -0.33
CA HIS A 375 -11.41 17.98 -0.03
C HIS A 375 -9.93 17.65 0.23
N TYR A 376 -9.07 18.67 0.28
CA TYR A 376 -7.63 18.56 0.41
C TYR A 376 -7.21 17.87 1.71
N THR A 377 -7.95 18.09 2.80
CA THR A 377 -7.71 17.42 4.08
C THR A 377 -8.43 16.08 4.19
N GLY A 378 -9.13 15.58 3.18
CA GLY A 378 -9.76 14.25 3.18
C GLY A 378 -10.89 14.03 4.20
N SER A 379 -11.39 12.79 4.27
CA SER A 379 -12.59 12.40 5.04
C SER A 379 -12.35 12.00 6.51
N GLY A 380 -11.10 12.00 7.00
CA GLY A 380 -10.76 11.54 8.35
C GLY A 380 -10.84 10.00 8.49
N ASP A 381 -10.92 9.48 9.72
CA ASP A 381 -11.17 8.05 9.97
C ASP A 381 -12.63 7.67 9.67
N ILE A 382 -12.85 6.88 8.61
CA ILE A 382 -14.19 6.40 8.23
C ILE A 382 -14.64 5.19 9.05
N TYR A 383 -13.74 4.48 9.75
CA TYR A 383 -14.06 3.22 10.43
C TYR A 383 -14.95 3.43 11.66
N GLY A 384 -14.89 4.62 12.27
CA GLY A 384 -15.78 5.02 13.35
C GLY A 384 -17.22 5.31 12.92
N ASP A 385 -17.47 5.51 11.61
CA ASP A 385 -18.79 5.83 11.05
C ASP A 385 -19.04 5.13 9.70
N VAL A 386 -18.55 3.90 9.54
CA VAL A 386 -18.68 3.12 8.29
C VAL A 386 -20.11 3.11 7.78
N LEU A 387 -21.08 3.06 8.69
CA LEU A 387 -22.49 3.06 8.34
C LEU A 387 -22.89 4.30 7.55
N ALA A 388 -22.35 5.49 7.84
CA ALA A 388 -22.61 6.71 7.07
C ALA A 388 -22.03 6.68 5.64
N TYR A 389 -21.04 5.82 5.37
CA TYR A 389 -20.39 5.68 4.08
C TYR A 389 -20.85 4.46 3.28
N ALA A 390 -21.41 3.45 3.95
CA ALA A 390 -21.93 2.22 3.36
C ALA A 390 -23.37 2.39 2.80
N PRO A 391 -23.78 1.56 1.81
CA PRO A 391 -25.13 1.58 1.24
C PRO A 391 -26.23 1.56 2.31
N GLY A 392 -26.90 2.71 2.51
CA GLY A 392 -28.01 2.86 3.47
C GLY A 392 -27.73 3.73 4.70
N GLY A 393 -26.54 4.36 4.81
CA GLY A 393 -26.15 5.17 5.96
C GLY A 393 -27.08 6.35 6.31
N VAL A 394 -27.61 7.02 5.30
CA VAL A 394 -28.55 8.14 5.51
C VAL A 394 -29.85 7.64 6.15
N VAL A 395 -30.32 6.45 5.77
CA VAL A 395 -31.53 5.81 6.34
C VAL A 395 -31.29 5.37 7.79
N PHE A 396 -30.07 4.96 8.15
CA PHE A 396 -29.72 4.54 9.51
C PHE A 396 -29.65 5.70 10.51
N SER A 397 -29.12 6.86 10.10
CA SER A 397 -29.01 8.03 10.98
C SER A 397 -30.39 8.59 11.40
N ALA A 398 -31.40 8.44 10.53
CA ALA A 398 -32.79 8.81 10.80
C ALA A 398 -33.54 7.81 11.70
N VAL A 399 -32.97 6.62 11.98
CA VAL A 399 -33.64 5.54 12.73
C VAL A 399 -32.79 5.08 13.90
N LYS A 400 -32.38 6.01 14.77
CA LYS A 400 -31.67 5.67 16.02
C LYS A 400 -32.58 5.06 17.12
N LYS A 401 -33.76 4.52 16.78
CA LYS A 401 -34.69 3.97 17.80
C LYS A 401 -35.39 2.64 17.53
N THR A 402 -35.12 1.90 16.46
CA THR A 402 -35.80 0.59 16.31
C THR A 402 -35.05 -0.41 15.43
N SER A 403 -34.39 -1.38 16.07
CA SER A 403 -33.58 -2.44 15.43
C SER A 403 -34.34 -3.38 14.49
N ARG A 404 -35.69 -3.42 14.52
CA ARG A 404 -36.49 -4.35 13.69
C ARG A 404 -36.96 -3.74 12.36
N THR A 405 -37.14 -2.42 12.30
CA THR A 405 -37.65 -1.73 11.10
C THR A 405 -36.54 -1.55 10.05
N ILE A 406 -35.30 -1.38 10.51
CA ILE A 406 -34.10 -1.20 9.69
C ILE A 406 -33.85 -2.41 8.78
N THR A 407 -33.92 -3.63 9.35
CA THR A 407 -33.68 -4.87 8.60
C THR A 407 -34.76 -5.11 7.55
N SER A 408 -36.01 -4.72 7.85
CA SER A 408 -37.13 -4.84 6.91
C SER A 408 -37.06 -3.80 5.79
N ALA A 409 -36.59 -2.58 6.07
CA ALA A 409 -36.44 -1.53 5.07
C ALA A 409 -35.31 -1.86 4.07
N LEU A 410 -34.17 -2.36 4.57
CA LEU A 410 -33.06 -2.80 3.71
C LEU A 410 -33.43 -4.00 2.84
N ASN A 411 -34.14 -4.99 3.41
CA ASN A 411 -34.61 -6.15 2.65
C ASN A 411 -35.68 -5.81 1.61
N ASN A 412 -36.42 -4.70 1.76
CA ASN A 412 -37.45 -4.26 0.82
C ASN A 412 -36.94 -3.26 -0.23
N PHE A 413 -35.80 -2.60 0.01
CA PHE A 413 -35.18 -1.66 -0.95
C PHE A 413 -34.18 -2.33 -1.89
N LEU A 414 -33.58 -3.44 -1.45
CA LEU A 414 -32.65 -4.26 -2.24
C LEU A 414 -33.25 -5.38 -3.14
N PRO A 415 -34.55 -5.75 -3.12
CA PRO A 415 -35.07 -6.80 -4.01
C PRO A 415 -35.31 -6.29 -5.43
N SER A 416 -35.37 -4.98 -5.68
CA SER A 416 -35.48 -4.41 -7.04
C SER A 416 -34.14 -4.26 -7.77
N LEU A 417 -33.04 -4.71 -7.14
CA LEU A 417 -31.68 -4.69 -7.66
C LEU A 417 -31.34 -5.91 -8.54
N GLY A 418 -32.35 -6.68 -8.95
CA GLY A 418 -32.22 -7.71 -9.98
C GLY A 418 -31.21 -8.82 -9.66
N ILE A 419 -31.12 -9.23 -8.39
CA ILE A 419 -30.36 -10.41 -8.01
C ILE A 419 -31.35 -11.56 -7.81
N GLY A 420 -31.68 -12.22 -8.92
CA GLY A 420 -32.59 -13.37 -8.95
C GLY A 420 -32.00 -14.59 -8.23
N ASP A 421 -32.88 -15.23 -7.46
CA ASP A 421 -32.88 -16.61 -6.97
C ASP A 421 -31.58 -17.40 -7.12
N ASN A 422 -30.66 -17.21 -6.17
CA ASN A 422 -29.74 -18.26 -5.79
C ASN A 422 -29.51 -18.24 -4.28
N ILE A 423 -29.99 -19.29 -3.63
CA ILE A 423 -30.03 -19.58 -2.19
C ILE A 423 -28.61 -19.69 -1.55
N GLN A 424 -27.55 -19.24 -2.23
CA GLN A 424 -26.18 -19.16 -1.70
C GLN A 424 -25.63 -17.73 -1.47
N GLN A 425 -26.44 -16.67 -1.59
CA GLN A 425 -26.00 -15.31 -1.24
C GLN A 425 -26.21 -14.94 0.24
N LEU A 426 -26.00 -15.91 1.13
CA LEU A 426 -26.23 -15.80 2.56
C LEU A 426 -25.08 -15.09 3.31
N LEU A 427 -24.40 -14.15 2.66
CA LEU A 427 -23.46 -13.22 3.28
C LEU A 427 -24.19 -11.91 3.53
N GLY A 428 -25.08 -11.94 4.52
CA GLY A 428 -25.90 -10.80 4.85
C GLY A 428 -25.08 -9.53 5.09
N ILE A 429 -25.69 -8.38 4.80
CA ILE A 429 -25.18 -7.02 5.08
C ILE A 429 -24.60 -6.91 6.50
N LYS A 430 -25.18 -7.64 7.47
CA LYS A 430 -24.73 -7.72 8.86
C LYS A 430 -23.28 -8.21 9.01
N THR A 431 -22.88 -9.22 8.23
CA THR A 431 -21.52 -9.77 8.26
C THR A 431 -20.52 -8.78 7.66
N LEU A 432 -20.87 -8.14 6.54
CA LEU A 432 -20.06 -7.09 5.92
C LEU A 432 -19.87 -5.89 6.86
N VAL A 433 -20.95 -5.40 7.48
CA VAL A 433 -20.90 -4.33 8.48
C VAL A 433 -20.03 -4.73 9.67
N SER A 434 -20.12 -5.99 10.15
CA SER A 434 -19.30 -6.47 11.25
C SER A 434 -17.80 -6.47 10.92
N ILE A 435 -17.42 -6.74 9.66
CA ILE A 435 -16.01 -6.73 9.26
C ILE A 435 -15.51 -5.30 9.04
N LEU A 436 -16.31 -4.46 8.38
CA LEU A 436 -15.94 -3.06 8.14
C LEU A 436 -15.82 -2.24 9.44
N THR A 437 -16.59 -2.62 10.47
CA THR A 437 -16.52 -1.99 11.81
C THR A 437 -15.58 -2.72 12.76
N ALA A 438 -15.04 -3.89 12.38
CA ALA A 438 -14.01 -4.56 13.15
C ALA A 438 -12.71 -3.77 13.03
N THR A 439 -12.36 -3.08 14.12
CA THR A 439 -11.17 -2.26 14.18
C THR A 439 -10.12 -2.87 15.10
N ASN A 440 -8.87 -2.80 14.68
CA ASN A 440 -7.71 -3.16 15.47
C ASN A 440 -6.56 -2.20 15.13
N ASP A 441 -6.03 -1.51 16.14
CA ASP A 441 -4.88 -0.63 15.95
C ASP A 441 -3.68 -1.43 15.43
N ARG A 442 -2.90 -0.83 14.55
CA ARG A 442 -1.68 -1.44 14.02
C ARG A 442 -0.60 -1.51 15.08
N ARG A 443 0.29 -2.49 14.92
CA ARG A 443 1.48 -2.65 15.75
C ARG A 443 2.73 -2.28 14.96
N ILE A 444 3.50 -1.32 15.49
CA ILE A 444 4.85 -1.03 15.03
C ILE A 444 5.82 -2.02 15.71
N PRO A 445 6.64 -2.78 14.97
CA PRO A 445 7.54 -3.77 15.57
C PRO A 445 8.82 -3.14 16.12
N GLY A 446 9.38 -3.75 17.16
CA GLY A 446 10.68 -3.36 17.73
C GLY A 446 10.66 -1.99 18.39
N THR A 447 11.86 -1.45 18.67
CA THR A 447 12.08 -0.12 19.27
C THR A 447 12.73 0.88 18.31
N GLU A 448 13.31 0.37 17.22
CA GLU A 448 14.11 1.12 16.24
C GLU A 448 13.33 1.40 14.95
N ALA A 449 12.01 1.21 14.94
CA ALA A 449 11.20 1.50 13.77
C ALA A 449 11.26 3.00 13.45
N ASP A 450 11.42 3.32 12.16
CA ASP A 450 11.46 4.69 11.67
C ASP A 450 10.04 5.22 11.48
N ILE A 451 9.73 6.33 12.12
CA ILE A 451 8.45 7.03 12.01
C ILE A 451 8.75 8.37 11.36
N TYR A 452 8.05 8.69 10.27
CA TYR A 452 8.17 9.99 9.61
C TYR A 452 7.92 11.10 10.66
N PRO A 453 8.73 12.17 10.74
CA PRO A 453 8.62 13.20 11.79
C PRO A 453 7.43 14.15 11.56
N TYR A 454 6.23 13.60 11.40
CA TYR A 454 5.05 14.34 10.96
C TYR A 454 4.49 15.31 12.01
N MET A 455 4.92 15.22 13.26
CA MET A 455 4.53 16.14 14.33
C MET A 455 5.46 17.35 14.46
N GLU A 456 6.64 17.31 13.82
CA GLU A 456 7.63 18.38 13.85
C GLU A 456 7.44 19.34 12.68
N GLU A 457 7.95 20.57 12.80
CA GLU A 457 7.95 21.53 11.69
C GLU A 457 8.67 20.94 10.48
N GLU A 458 8.06 21.08 9.31
CA GLU A 458 8.57 20.47 8.09
C GLU A 458 9.49 21.49 7.40
N ARG A 459 10.71 21.07 7.07
CA ARG A 459 11.68 21.89 6.34
C ARG A 459 11.66 21.48 4.88
N VAL A 460 11.31 22.42 4.02
CA VAL A 460 11.22 22.19 2.58
C VAL A 460 12.15 23.15 1.84
N LEU A 461 12.72 22.68 0.73
CA LEU A 461 13.62 23.48 -0.10
C LEU A 461 12.85 23.93 -1.34
N ILE A 462 12.75 25.25 -1.55
CA ILE A 462 12.07 25.87 -2.69
C ILE A 462 13.06 26.79 -3.36
N ASP A 463 13.38 26.52 -4.64
CA ASP A 463 14.37 27.29 -5.41
C ASP A 463 15.71 27.50 -4.67
N GLY A 464 16.17 26.50 -3.91
CA GLY A 464 17.41 26.59 -3.13
C GLY A 464 17.27 27.23 -1.75
N VAL A 465 16.08 27.73 -1.39
CA VAL A 465 15.80 28.40 -0.11
C VAL A 465 15.07 27.44 0.84
N GLU A 466 15.65 27.22 2.02
CA GLU A 466 14.99 26.47 3.08
C GLU A 466 13.82 27.29 3.64
N THR A 467 12.63 26.71 3.55
CA THR A 467 11.39 27.26 4.08
C THR A 467 10.86 26.33 5.16
N VAL A 468 10.57 26.87 6.33
CA VAL A 468 9.95 26.13 7.43
C VAL A 468 8.44 26.27 7.32
N VAL A 469 7.73 25.15 7.30
CA VAL A 469 6.26 25.10 7.33
C VAL A 469 5.79 24.37 8.58
N PRO A 470 4.53 24.59 9.02
CA PRO A 470 3.95 23.81 10.12
C PRO A 470 4.03 22.31 9.86
N SER A 471 3.94 21.52 10.94
CA SER A 471 4.03 20.07 10.85
C SER A 471 3.00 19.45 9.90
N ILE A 472 3.35 18.32 9.29
CA ILE A 472 2.43 17.54 8.44
C ILE A 472 1.13 17.21 9.19
N GLU A 473 1.21 16.92 10.50
CA GLU A 473 0.04 16.75 11.35
C GLU A 473 -0.85 17.99 11.33
N THR A 474 -0.26 19.17 11.52
CA THR A 474 -1.00 20.45 11.58
C THR A 474 -1.65 20.76 10.24
N LEU A 475 -0.89 20.65 9.15
CA LEU A 475 -1.38 20.90 7.79
C LEU A 475 -2.47 19.90 7.37
N GLY A 476 -2.41 18.66 7.88
CA GLY A 476 -3.38 17.61 7.61
C GLY A 476 -4.63 17.61 8.51
N ARG A 477 -4.82 18.57 9.42
CA ARG A 477 -6.01 18.62 10.30
C ARG A 477 -7.27 19.01 9.51
N MET A 478 -8.41 18.41 9.87
CA MET A 478 -9.72 18.85 9.34
C MET A 478 -10.12 20.19 10.00
N ASN A 479 -10.90 21.02 9.29
CA ASN A 479 -11.44 22.26 9.86
C ASN A 479 -12.33 22.01 11.10
N GLN A 480 -12.38 23.01 11.97
CA GLN A 480 -12.75 22.96 13.40
C GLN A 480 -14.19 22.58 13.76
N GLU A 481 -15.08 22.24 12.82
CA GLU A 481 -16.49 21.91 13.16
C GLU A 481 -16.69 20.53 13.84
N THR A 482 -15.65 19.71 13.95
CA THR A 482 -15.69 18.43 14.69
C THR A 482 -15.08 18.56 16.09
N ARG A 483 -15.90 19.07 17.01
CA ARG A 483 -15.65 19.16 18.48
C ARG A 483 -14.77 18.03 19.04
N GLY A 484 -13.57 18.38 19.50
CA GLY A 484 -12.83 17.69 20.57
C GLY A 484 -12.47 16.21 20.36
N ARG A 485 -12.57 15.67 19.13
CA ARG A 485 -12.16 14.30 18.81
C ARG A 485 -10.92 14.31 17.91
N PRO A 486 -9.92 13.45 18.18
CA PRO A 486 -8.76 13.32 17.30
C PRO A 486 -9.19 12.81 15.92
N ARG A 487 -8.56 13.34 14.86
CA ARG A 487 -8.82 12.97 13.46
C ARG A 487 -8.76 11.46 13.23
N TYR A 488 -7.77 10.82 13.86
CA TYR A 488 -7.63 9.38 13.91
C TYR A 488 -7.64 8.92 15.37
N PRO A 489 -8.53 8.01 15.77
CA PRO A 489 -8.61 7.50 17.14
C PRO A 489 -7.57 6.42 17.47
N SER A 490 -6.71 6.03 16.50
CA SER A 490 -5.67 4.99 16.67
C SER A 490 -4.73 5.31 17.83
N LYS A 491 -4.35 4.28 18.59
CA LYS A 491 -3.33 4.32 19.65
C LYS A 491 -1.98 3.74 19.25
N THR A 492 -1.78 3.45 17.97
CA THR A 492 -0.55 2.84 17.44
C THR A 492 0.71 3.61 17.84
N VAL A 493 0.69 4.95 17.73
CA VAL A 493 1.86 5.79 18.03
C VAL A 493 2.09 5.91 19.54
N GLU A 494 1.03 6.12 20.33
CA GLU A 494 1.16 6.17 21.79
C GLU A 494 1.66 4.84 22.36
N ALA A 495 1.14 3.71 21.85
CA ALA A 495 1.59 2.38 22.24
C ALA A 495 3.05 2.14 21.87
N PHE A 496 3.48 2.55 20.67
CA PHE A 496 4.88 2.44 20.25
C PHE A 496 5.81 3.30 21.11
N ARG A 497 5.44 4.54 21.40
CA ARG A 497 6.23 5.42 22.29
C ARG A 497 6.37 4.84 23.69
N LEU A 498 5.29 4.29 24.24
CA LEU A 498 5.35 3.59 25.53
C LEU A 498 6.28 2.37 25.47
N TRP A 499 6.16 1.56 24.42
CA TRP A 499 7.02 0.39 24.19
C TRP A 499 8.51 0.78 24.07
N LYS A 500 8.82 1.79 23.24
CA LYS A 500 10.17 2.33 23.07
C LYS A 500 10.72 2.93 24.38
N GLY A 501 9.90 3.61 25.17
CA GLY A 501 10.31 4.14 26.47
C GLY A 501 10.70 3.08 27.49
N VAL A 502 10.12 1.88 27.41
CA VAL A 502 10.42 0.77 28.33
C VAL A 502 11.57 -0.12 27.82
N PHE A 503 11.60 -0.41 26.51
CA PHE A 503 12.50 -1.41 25.93
C PHE A 503 13.55 -0.85 24.97
N GLY A 504 13.49 0.45 24.65
CA GLY A 504 14.45 1.11 23.79
C GLY A 504 15.80 1.24 24.49
N LYS A 505 16.86 1.35 23.70
CA LYS A 505 18.19 1.67 24.24
C LYS A 505 18.17 3.10 24.75
N GLU A 506 18.76 3.36 25.92
CA GLU A 506 19.04 4.73 26.34
C GLU A 506 19.98 5.35 25.31
N GLU A 507 19.50 6.36 24.60
CA GLU A 507 20.36 7.19 23.75
C GLU A 507 21.34 7.90 24.68
N ASN A 508 22.59 7.43 24.70
CA ASN A 508 23.67 8.06 25.44
C ASN A 508 23.85 9.50 24.93
N GLY A 509 23.20 10.45 25.59
CA GLY A 509 23.52 11.88 25.51
C GLY A 509 22.53 12.78 24.79
N GLN A 510 21.28 12.85 25.23
CA GLN A 510 20.58 14.13 25.43
C GLN A 510 19.36 13.89 26.33
N ALA A 511 19.46 14.33 27.58
CA ALA A 511 18.35 14.32 28.50
C ALA A 511 17.26 15.26 27.97
N ASP A 512 16.17 14.68 27.46
CA ASP A 512 14.91 15.38 27.25
C ASP A 512 14.37 15.79 28.62
N THR A 513 14.65 17.03 29.02
CA THR A 513 14.13 17.62 30.25
C THR A 513 12.68 18.07 30.04
N SER A 514 11.77 17.14 29.75
CA SER A 514 10.34 17.33 29.98
C SER A 514 9.96 16.65 31.30
N LYS A 515 10.32 17.32 32.40
CA LYS A 515 10.12 16.85 33.78
C LYS A 515 8.68 16.40 34.03
N HIS A 516 8.56 15.15 34.45
CA HIS A 516 7.44 14.57 35.17
C HIS A 516 6.94 15.48 36.30
N GLY A 517 5.60 15.60 36.36
CA GLY A 517 4.89 16.17 37.50
C GLY A 517 5.18 15.37 38.77
N ARG A 518 5.78 16.03 39.76
CA ARG A 518 5.86 15.54 41.14
C ARG A 518 4.46 15.45 41.72
N VAL A 519 4.01 14.24 42.02
CA VAL A 519 2.98 13.99 43.03
C VAL A 519 3.65 14.14 44.40
N ASN A 520 3.30 15.21 45.11
CA ASN A 520 3.66 15.39 46.51
C ASN A 520 2.82 14.44 47.38
N GLY A 521 3.46 13.41 47.93
CA GLY A 521 2.95 12.63 49.05
C GLY A 521 3.91 12.75 50.23
N LYS A 522 3.59 13.64 51.18
CA LYS A 522 4.20 13.69 52.51
C LYS A 522 3.82 12.41 53.26
N ILE A 523 4.81 11.67 53.77
CA ILE A 523 4.64 10.88 55.00
C ILE A 523 5.92 11.05 55.82
N ASP A 524 5.71 11.49 57.05
CA ASP A 524 6.71 11.83 58.06
C ASP A 524 7.53 10.62 58.52
N GLU A 525 8.83 10.87 58.74
CA GLU A 525 9.75 10.00 59.47
C GLU A 525 9.31 9.87 60.94
N LYS A 526 9.15 8.62 61.41
CA LYS A 526 9.55 8.25 62.76
C LYS A 526 10.29 6.92 62.73
N THR A 527 11.57 7.03 63.04
CA THR A 527 12.46 6.02 63.59
C THR A 527 11.80 5.19 64.68
N ASP A 528 11.97 3.88 64.61
CA ASP A 528 12.54 3.09 65.71
C ASP A 528 13.03 1.74 65.16
N GLY A 529 14.27 1.40 65.51
CA GLY A 529 14.93 0.17 65.09
C GLY A 529 14.46 -1.06 65.85
N VAL A 530 14.85 -2.23 65.35
CA VAL A 530 15.40 -3.38 66.09
C VAL A 530 15.76 -4.49 65.09
N ASN A 531 17.03 -4.88 65.16
CA ASN A 531 17.67 -6.15 64.84
C ASN A 531 16.88 -7.29 64.16
N GLY A 532 17.55 -7.90 63.15
CA GLY A 532 17.97 -9.30 63.30
C GLY A 532 17.46 -10.31 62.27
N THR A 533 18.44 -10.98 61.64
CA THR A 533 18.46 -12.38 61.15
C THR A 533 17.74 -12.77 59.85
N ASN A 534 18.57 -13.02 58.81
CA ASN A 534 18.75 -14.29 58.07
C ASN A 534 17.56 -15.28 58.02
N ARG A 535 17.10 -15.67 56.81
CA ARG A 535 17.47 -16.92 56.09
C ARG A 535 16.49 -17.27 54.95
N VAL A 536 17.09 -17.80 53.87
CA VAL A 536 16.58 -18.61 52.71
C VAL A 536 15.77 -17.88 51.66
#